data_AF-A0A849NE52-F1
#
_entry.id   AF-A0A849NE52-F1
#
_cell.length_a   1.000
_cell.length_b   1.000
_cell.length_c   1.000
_cell.angle_alpha   90.00
_cell.angle_beta   90.00
_cell.angle_gamma   90.00
#
_symmetry.space_group_name_H-M   'P 1'
#
loop_
_entity.id
_entity.type
_entity.pdbx_description
1 polymer ?
#
loop_
_entity_poly.entity_id
_entity_poly.type
_entity_poly.pdbx_seq_one_letter_code
_entity_poly.pdbx_strand_id
1 'polypeptide(L)'
;MNPLIGNDAVVFGVLLLILALIFHTSHSENKFWKKFYTFIPALLLCYFIPGLLNSFGVISGEKSGLYFVATRFFLPSSLVLLTLSIDLKWIRNLEK
;
A
#
# COMPACT_ATOMS: atom_id res chain seq x y z
N MET A 1 5.83 -7.13 28.10
CA MET A 1 4.80 -6.14 27.72
C MET A 1 4.15 -6.67 26.47
N ASN A 2 2.94 -7.21 26.59
CA ASN A 2 2.26 -7.94 25.53
C ASN A 2 1.61 -6.96 24.55
N PRO A 3 1.71 -7.17 23.22
CA PRO A 3 0.99 -6.35 22.26
C PRO A 3 -0.52 -6.59 22.40
N LEU A 4 -1.32 -5.52 22.50
CA LEU A 4 -2.79 -5.61 22.56
C LEU A 4 -3.42 -6.10 21.24
N ILE A 5 -2.65 -6.08 20.13
CA ILE A 5 -2.96 -6.75 18.86
C ILE A 5 -1.68 -7.43 18.37
N GLY A 6 -1.56 -8.74 18.66
CA GLY A 6 -0.42 -9.57 18.22
C GLY A 6 -0.68 -10.36 16.93
N ASN A 7 -1.77 -10.06 16.22
CA ASN A 7 -2.16 -10.80 15.03
C ASN A 7 -1.68 -10.07 13.77
N ASP A 8 -0.68 -10.64 13.10
CA ASP A 8 -0.10 -10.12 11.87
C ASP A 8 -1.15 -9.86 10.78
N ALA A 9 -2.24 -10.65 10.73
CA ALA A 9 -3.30 -10.49 9.74
C ALA A 9 -4.13 -9.21 9.97
N VAL A 10 -4.36 -8.82 11.24
CA VAL A 10 -5.09 -7.59 11.57
C VAL A 10 -4.24 -6.37 11.21
N VAL A 11 -2.96 -6.40 11.56
CA VAL A 11 -2.02 -5.34 11.19
C VAL A 11 -1.92 -5.22 9.67
N PHE A 12 -1.83 -6.36 8.96
CA PHE A 12 -1.83 -6.38 7.51
C PHE A 12 -3.09 -5.75 6.92
N GLY A 13 -4.26 -6.11 7.45
CA GLY A 13 -5.55 -5.56 7.02
C GLY A 13 -5.64 -4.05 7.22
N VAL A 14 -5.21 -3.54 8.37
CA VAL A 14 -5.16 -2.09 8.65
C VAL A 14 -4.22 -1.39 7.67
N LEU A 15 -3.05 -1.97 7.43
CA LEU A 15 -2.06 -1.39 6.51
C LEU A 15 -2.57 -1.34 5.06
N LEU A 16 -3.22 -2.42 4.61
CA LEU A 16 -3.89 -2.47 3.31
C LEU A 16 -5.04 -1.47 3.21
N LEU A 17 -5.82 -1.29 4.27
CA LEU A 17 -6.93 -0.34 4.30
C LEU A 17 -6.42 1.10 4.19
N ILE A 18 -5.35 1.44 4.93
CA ILE A 18 -4.67 2.75 4.82
C ILE A 18 -4.17 2.96 3.38
N LEU A 19 -3.49 1.97 2.81
CA LEU A 19 -2.98 2.02 1.44
C LEU A 19 -4.10 2.25 0.42
N ALA A 20 -5.20 1.51 0.56
CA ALA A 20 -6.38 1.63 -0.29
C ALA A 20 -7.01 3.01 -0.18
N LEU A 21 -7.16 3.56 1.03
CA LEU A 21 -7.68 4.92 1.23
C LEU A 21 -6.79 5.98 0.58
N ILE A 22 -5.47 5.86 0.75
CA ILE A 22 -4.51 6.81 0.16
C ILE A 22 -4.54 6.75 -1.36
N PHE A 23 -4.47 5.56 -1.97
CA PHE A 23 -4.55 5.43 -3.42
C PHE A 23 -5.92 5.86 -3.97
N HIS A 24 -7.01 5.52 -3.28
CA HIS A 24 -8.35 5.93 -3.70
C HIS A 24 -8.52 7.45 -3.69
N THR A 25 -8.09 8.09 -2.60
CA THR A 25 -8.15 9.57 -2.50
C THR A 25 -7.14 10.24 -3.43
N SER A 26 -5.99 9.61 -3.73
CA SER A 26 -5.01 10.12 -4.70
C SER A 26 -5.46 9.99 -6.15
N HIS A 27 -6.28 9.00 -6.49
CA HIS A 27 -6.85 8.83 -7.83
C HIS A 27 -8.18 9.58 -8.00
N SER A 28 -8.73 10.13 -6.91
CA SER A 28 -9.97 10.91 -6.95
C SER A 28 -9.76 12.24 -7.69
N GLU A 29 -10.66 12.56 -8.62
CA GLU A 29 -10.63 13.81 -9.41
C GLU A 29 -11.09 15.06 -8.64
N ASN A 30 -11.47 14.90 -7.37
CA ASN A 30 -11.91 15.99 -6.51
C ASN A 30 -10.81 17.04 -6.32
N LYS A 31 -11.14 18.32 -6.61
CA LYS A 31 -10.21 19.46 -6.59
C LYS A 31 -9.50 19.66 -5.25
N PHE A 32 -10.17 19.32 -4.13
CA PHE A 32 -9.61 19.36 -2.78
C PHE A 32 -8.48 18.34 -2.58
N TRP A 33 -8.76 17.07 -2.90
CA TRP A 33 -7.80 15.98 -2.76
C TRP A 33 -6.61 16.17 -3.71
N LYS A 34 -6.86 16.60 -4.96
CA LYS A 34 -5.79 16.90 -5.91
C LYS A 34 -4.85 18.01 -5.42
N LYS A 35 -5.40 19.05 -4.77
CA LYS A 35 -4.59 20.15 -4.18
C LYS A 35 -3.79 19.65 -2.97
N PHE A 36 -4.39 18.83 -2.11
CA PHE A 36 -3.70 18.22 -0.97
C PHE A 36 -2.54 17.31 -1.43
N TYR A 37 -2.80 16.43 -2.39
CA TYR A 37 -1.79 15.52 -2.97
C TYR A 37 -0.70 16.22 -3.80
N THR A 38 -0.92 17.49 -4.20
CA THR A 38 0.11 18.32 -4.84
C THR A 38 1.16 18.78 -3.83
N PHE A 39 0.78 19.04 -2.58
CA PHE A 39 1.71 19.43 -1.52
C PHE A 39 2.33 18.20 -0.83
N ILE A 40 1.53 17.14 -0.65
CA ILE A 40 1.95 15.93 0.05
C ILE A 40 1.75 14.73 -0.89
N PRO A 41 2.82 14.17 -1.48
CA PRO A 41 2.68 13.06 -2.41
C PRO A 41 2.14 11.81 -1.69
N ALA A 42 1.36 11.00 -2.41
CA ALA A 42 0.73 9.79 -1.86
C ALA A 42 1.75 8.82 -1.23
N LEU A 43 2.95 8.71 -1.81
CA LEU A 43 4.04 7.89 -1.27
C LEU A 43 4.51 8.36 0.11
N LEU A 44 4.56 9.68 0.35
CA LEU A 44 4.93 10.22 1.66
C LEU A 44 3.87 9.85 2.71
N LEU A 45 2.59 10.03 2.39
CA LEU A 45 1.48 9.64 3.27
C LEU A 45 1.47 8.14 3.54
N CYS A 46 1.72 7.34 2.51
CA CYS A 46 1.81 5.88 2.61
C CYS A 46 2.93 5.42 3.54
N TYR A 47 4.01 6.19 3.68
CA TYR A 47 5.08 5.88 4.63
C TYR A 47 4.80 6.46 6.02
N PHE A 48 4.32 7.70 6.06
CA PHE A 48 4.15 8.48 7.28
C PHE A 48 3.02 7.97 8.16
N ILE A 49 1.87 7.60 7.57
CA ILE A 49 0.71 7.11 8.34
C ILE A 49 1.05 5.78 9.04
N PRO A 50 1.56 4.74 8.35
CA PRO A 50 2.01 3.52 9.02
C PRO A 50 3.12 3.75 10.05
N GLY A 51 4.06 4.64 9.77
CA GLY A 51 5.15 4.99 10.68
C GLY A 51 4.66 5.67 11.97
N LEU A 52 3.64 6.53 11.88
CA LEU A 52 2.98 7.11 13.04
C LEU A 52 2.25 6.04 13.85
N LEU A 53 1.46 5.18 13.21
CA LEU A 53 0.75 4.10 13.91
C LEU A 53 1.71 3.13 14.62
N ASN A 54 2.88 2.89 14.02
CA ASN A 54 3.96 2.14 14.67
C ASN A 54 4.53 2.89 15.87
N SER A 55 4.81 4.19 15.74
CA SER A 55 5.32 5.03 16.82
C SER A 55 4.34 5.20 17.98
N PHE A 56 3.04 5.23 17.71
CA PHE A 56 1.97 5.24 18.72
C PHE A 56 1.76 3.86 19.39
N GLY A 57 2.51 2.83 18.99
CA GLY A 57 2.42 1.48 19.57
C GLY A 57 1.17 0.70 19.17
N VAL A 58 0.41 1.17 18.17
CA VAL A 58 -0.79 0.48 17.65
C VAL A 58 -0.40 -0.72 16.78
N ILE A 59 0.75 -0.63 16.11
CA ILE A 59 1.29 -1.64 15.20
C ILE A 59 2.72 -1.99 15.63
N SER A 60 3.06 -3.28 15.66
CA SER A 60 4.41 -3.75 16.01
C SER A 60 5.19 -4.17 14.75
N GLY A 61 5.62 -3.19 13.94
CA GLY A 61 6.26 -3.44 12.65
C GLY A 61 7.56 -4.24 12.70
N GLU A 62 8.31 -4.17 13.81
CA GLU A 62 9.62 -4.81 13.98
C GLU A 62 9.55 -6.31 14.31
N LYS A 63 8.42 -6.81 14.81
CA LYS A 63 8.23 -8.24 15.16
C LYS A 63 7.27 -8.98 14.25
N SER A 64 6.60 -8.26 13.35
CA SER A 64 5.57 -8.83 12.50
C SER A 64 6.15 -9.48 11.25
N GLY A 65 5.60 -10.65 10.87
CA GLY A 65 5.97 -11.39 9.65
C GLY A 65 5.63 -10.65 8.34
N LEU A 66 5.06 -9.46 8.43
CA LEU A 66 4.63 -8.60 7.32
C LEU A 66 5.74 -8.31 6.31
N TYR A 67 6.95 -8.01 6.77
CA TYR A 67 8.08 -7.73 5.87
C TYR A 67 8.43 -8.97 5.02
N PHE A 68 8.37 -10.16 5.63
CA PHE A 68 8.57 -11.42 4.94
C PHE A 68 7.46 -11.65 3.90
N VAL A 69 6.20 -11.41 4.25
CA VAL A 69 5.08 -11.58 3.33
C VAL A 69 5.13 -10.57 2.17
N ALA A 70 5.38 -9.29 2.46
CA ALA A 70 5.50 -8.23 1.46
C ALA A 70 6.63 -8.54 0.45
N THR A 71 7.80 -8.91 0.94
CA THR A 71 8.96 -9.16 0.08
C THR A 71 8.84 -10.47 -0.69
N ARG A 72 8.39 -11.56 -0.05
CA ARG A 72 8.37 -12.90 -0.70
C ARG A 72 7.13 -13.19 -1.53
N PHE A 73 6.01 -12.54 -1.27
CA PHE A 73 4.78 -12.80 -2.01
C PHE A 73 4.37 -11.58 -2.83
N PHE A 74 4.25 -10.40 -2.22
CA PHE A 74 3.75 -9.21 -2.94
C PHE A 74 4.74 -8.69 -3.98
N LEU A 75 6.04 -8.64 -3.67
CA LEU A 75 7.06 -8.13 -4.60
C LEU A 75 7.18 -8.96 -5.89
N PRO A 76 7.39 -10.29 -5.84
CA PRO A 76 7.45 -11.10 -7.06
C PRO A 76 6.12 -11.15 -7.81
N SER A 77 4.98 -11.24 -7.11
CA SER A 77 3.66 -11.19 -7.77
C SER A 77 3.42 -9.87 -8.48
N SER A 78 3.85 -8.73 -7.90
CA SER A 78 3.73 -7.42 -8.55
C SER A 78 4.56 -7.33 -9.83
N LEU A 79 5.76 -7.92 -9.84
CA LEU A 79 6.61 -7.97 -11.04
C LEU A 79 5.98 -8.79 -12.17
N VAL A 80 5.38 -9.93 -11.82
CA VAL A 80 4.65 -10.81 -12.77
C VAL A 80 3.41 -10.09 -13.31
N LEU A 81 2.59 -9.49 -12.43
CA LEU A 81 1.41 -8.73 -12.83
C LEU A 81 1.77 -7.52 -13.69
N LEU A 82 2.87 -6.83 -13.40
CA LEU A 82 3.37 -5.71 -14.21
C LEU A 82 3.76 -6.20 -15.61
N THR A 83 4.48 -7.32 -15.71
CA THR A 83 4.87 -7.93 -16.98
C THR A 83 3.64 -8.30 -17.81
N LEU A 84 2.66 -8.99 -17.19
CA LEU A 84 1.38 -9.33 -17.80
C LEU A 84 0.57 -8.08 -18.23
N SER A 85 0.56 -7.03 -17.42
CA SER A 85 -0.16 -5.79 -17.73
C SER A 85 0.41 -5.09 -18.96
N ILE A 86 1.71 -5.19 -19.21
CA ILE A 86 2.36 -4.65 -20.41
C ILE A 86 2.01 -5.51 -21.62
N ASP A 87 2.08 -6.83 -21.49
CA ASP A 87 1.76 -7.80 -22.55
C ASP A 87 0.31 -7.65 -23.07
N LEU A 88 -0.66 -7.60 -22.15
CA LEU A 88 -2.08 -7.39 -22.48
C LEU A 88 -2.33 -6.06 -23.20
N LYS A 89 -1.57 -5.00 -22.86
CA LYS A 89 -1.69 -3.69 -23.54
C LYS A 89 -1.21 -3.78 -24.99
N TRP A 90 -0.16 -4.55 -25.26
CA TRP A 90 0.35 -4.79 -26.62
C TRP A 90 -0.61 -5.64 -27.45
N ILE A 91 -1.12 -6.74 -26.89
CA ILE A 91 -2.11 -7.59 -27.57
C ILE A 91 -3.33 -6.76 -28.00
N ARG A 92 -3.86 -5.92 -27.10
CA ARG A 92 -5.00 -5.04 -27.42
C ARG A 92 -4.69 -3.97 -28.48
N ASN A 93 -3.43 -3.58 -28.64
CA ASN A 93 -3.02 -2.65 -29.69
C ASN A 93 -2.78 -3.32 -31.05
N LEU A 94 -2.66 -4.66 -31.12
CA LEU A 94 -2.54 -5.43 -32.37
C LEU A 94 -3.90 -5.78 -33.00
N GLU A 95 -4.98 -5.77 -32.21
CA GLU A 95 -6.36 -5.96 -32.70
C GLU A 95 -6.96 -4.69 -33.32
N LYS A 96 -6.31 -3.53 -33.14
CA LYS A 96 -6.66 -2.28 -33.83
C LYS A 96 -5.90 -2.13 -35.13
#